data_AF-A0A1B7MDG7-F1
#
_entry.id   AF-A0A1B7MDG7-F1
#
_cell.length_a   1.000
_cell.length_b   1.000
_cell.length_c   1.000
_cell.angle_alpha   90.00
_cell.angle_beta   90.00
_cell.angle_gamma   90.00
#
_symmetry.space_group_name_H-M   'P 1'
#
loop_
_entity.id
_entity.type
_entity.pdbx_description
1 polymer ?
#
loop_
_entity_poly.entity_id
_entity_poly.type
_entity_poly.pdbx_seq_one_letter_code
_entity_poly.pdbx_strand_id
1 'polypeptide(L)'
;MALISRLSNVCAHSTLEHLRISIEDIVVDTSISAATFEPLYAFRNLRKLDFSSEYDVELDDAILLQMAKTWPLLEMLRITGKYTHAITVNSFVSLLQHCPHLTSVGITIDWSAVDRREISSDILYQGFTHTALYRADFSDSRIRHVITIAAFISAIAPKLINIVAW
;
A
#
# COMPACT_ATOMS: atom_id res chain seq x y z
N MET A 1 -14.44 13.38 -2.42
CA MET A 1 -14.39 13.16 -0.95
C MET A 1 -15.75 12.92 -0.27
N ALA A 2 -16.83 13.65 -0.59
CA ALA A 2 -18.13 13.47 0.07
C ALA A 2 -18.73 12.05 0.00
N LEU A 3 -18.32 11.22 -0.98
CA LEU A 3 -18.75 9.83 -1.08
C LEU A 3 -18.24 8.97 0.09
N ILE A 4 -16.95 9.09 0.45
CA ILE A 4 -16.33 8.26 1.49
C ILE A 4 -16.90 8.58 2.87
N SER A 5 -17.11 9.86 3.16
CA SER A 5 -17.76 10.27 4.42
C SER A 5 -19.21 9.79 4.49
N ARG A 6 -19.94 9.75 3.36
CA ARG A 6 -21.30 9.19 3.31
C ARG A 6 -21.32 7.67 3.50
N LEU A 7 -20.35 6.94 2.95
CA LEU A 7 -20.24 5.49 3.17
C LEU A 7 -20.11 5.17 4.66
N SER A 8 -19.26 5.90 5.39
CA SER A 8 -19.11 5.76 6.86
C SER A 8 -20.42 5.96 7.64
N ASN A 9 -21.35 6.75 7.10
CA ASN A 9 -22.62 7.08 7.76
C ASN A 9 -23.78 6.16 7.35
N VAL A 10 -23.66 5.44 6.23
CA VAL A 10 -24.76 4.64 5.66
C VAL A 10 -24.49 3.15 5.77
N CYS A 11 -23.23 2.71 5.63
CA CYS A 11 -22.88 1.31 5.69
C CYS A 11 -22.67 0.87 7.14
N ALA A 12 -23.22 -0.28 7.52
CA ALA A 12 -22.88 -0.91 8.79
C ALA A 12 -21.37 -1.22 8.80
N HIS A 13 -20.68 -0.75 9.85
CA HIS A 13 -19.21 -0.79 9.95
C HIS A 13 -18.63 -2.21 9.87
N SER A 14 -19.43 -3.23 10.18
CA SER A 14 -19.05 -4.64 10.11
C SER A 14 -19.24 -5.30 8.74
N THR A 15 -19.92 -4.65 7.79
CA THR A 15 -20.35 -5.30 6.54
C THR A 15 -19.51 -4.94 5.32
N LEU A 16 -18.81 -3.80 5.38
CA LEU A 16 -18.02 -3.36 4.23
C LEU A 16 -16.68 -4.09 4.20
N GLU A 17 -16.59 -5.10 3.34
CA GLU A 17 -15.36 -5.86 3.12
C GLU A 17 -14.60 -5.41 1.88
N HIS A 18 -15.27 -4.81 0.91
CA HIS A 18 -14.72 -4.49 -0.40
C HIS A 18 -15.09 -3.07 -0.79
N LEU A 19 -14.08 -2.24 -1.07
CA LEU A 19 -14.26 -0.89 -1.53
C LEU A 19 -13.35 -0.63 -2.74
N ARG A 20 -13.98 -0.20 -3.84
CA ARG A 20 -13.29 0.29 -5.03
C ARG A 20 -13.74 1.71 -5.34
N ILE A 21 -12.78 2.60 -5.57
CA ILE A 21 -13.03 3.99 -5.94
C ILE A 21 -12.09 4.34 -7.10
N SER A 22 -12.67 4.72 -8.24
CA SER A 22 -11.94 5.30 -9.37
C SER A 22 -12.35 6.76 -9.52
N ILE A 23 -11.37 7.66 -9.63
CA ILE A 23 -11.60 9.07 -9.88
C ILE A 23 -10.95 9.42 -11.22
N GLU A 24 -11.79 9.62 -12.22
CA GLU A 24 -11.42 9.95 -13.60
C GLU A 24 -11.86 11.39 -13.87
N ASP A 25 -11.02 12.37 -13.53
CA ASP A 25 -11.25 13.77 -13.94
C ASP A 25 -9.95 14.56 -13.92
N ILE A 26 -9.75 15.46 -14.89
CA ILE A 26 -8.52 16.23 -15.07
C ILE A 26 -8.75 17.65 -14.54
N VAL A 27 -8.76 17.83 -13.22
CA VAL A 27 -8.55 19.16 -12.64
C VAL A 27 -7.07 19.25 -12.27
N VAL A 28 -6.31 20.02 -13.03
CA VAL A 28 -4.87 20.19 -12.79
C VAL A 28 -4.68 20.81 -11.39
N ASP A 29 -3.66 20.36 -10.65
CA ASP A 29 -3.24 20.86 -9.32
C ASP A 29 -4.12 20.52 -8.10
N THR A 30 -4.94 19.47 -8.16
CA THR A 30 -5.62 18.97 -6.95
C THR A 30 -4.87 17.78 -6.36
N SER A 31 -4.58 17.78 -5.06
CA SER A 31 -4.12 16.61 -4.30
C SER A 31 -5.27 16.01 -3.49
N ILE A 32 -5.24 14.69 -3.32
CA ILE A 32 -6.12 13.94 -2.44
C ILE A 32 -5.39 13.79 -1.11
N SER A 33 -5.87 14.54 -0.13
CA SER A 33 -5.38 14.42 1.23
C SER A 33 -5.66 13.03 1.81
N ALA A 34 -4.74 12.53 2.62
CA ALA A 34 -4.89 11.33 3.44
C ALA A 34 -6.18 11.30 4.27
N ALA A 35 -6.65 12.48 4.71
CA ALA A 35 -7.89 12.65 5.47
C ALA A 35 -9.11 12.07 4.72
N THR A 36 -9.01 11.94 3.39
CA THR A 36 -10.01 11.27 2.55
C THR A 36 -10.29 9.83 3.00
N PHE A 37 -9.30 9.13 3.55
CA PHE A 37 -9.43 7.74 3.97
C PHE A 37 -9.86 7.59 5.43
N GLU A 38 -9.84 8.65 6.24
CA GLU A 38 -10.18 8.58 7.67
C GLU A 38 -11.56 7.99 7.97
N PRO A 39 -12.64 8.33 7.23
CA PRO A 39 -13.94 7.73 7.48
C PRO A 39 -13.96 6.21 7.25
N LEU A 40 -13.01 5.68 6.48
CA LEU A 40 -12.91 4.24 6.23
C LEU A 40 -12.34 3.47 7.42
N TYR A 41 -11.74 4.15 8.40
CA TYR A 41 -11.15 3.50 9.57
C TYR A 41 -12.19 2.86 10.51
N ALA A 42 -13.46 3.19 10.34
CA ALA A 42 -14.57 2.52 11.01
C ALA A 42 -14.77 1.06 10.50
N PHE A 43 -14.41 0.77 9.25
CA PHE A 43 -14.66 -0.54 8.62
C PHE A 43 -13.57 -1.55 8.94
N ARG A 44 -13.58 -2.11 10.16
CA ARG A 44 -12.56 -3.06 10.64
C ARG A 44 -12.52 -4.39 9.86
N ASN A 45 -13.60 -4.72 9.15
CA ASN A 45 -13.71 -5.93 8.33
C ASN A 45 -13.29 -5.70 6.88
N LEU A 46 -12.71 -4.55 6.53
CA LEU A 46 -12.27 -4.27 5.17
C LEU A 46 -11.17 -5.27 4.75
N ARG A 47 -11.44 -5.99 3.65
CA ARG A 47 -10.55 -6.98 3.04
C ARG A 47 -9.90 -6.44 1.77
N LYS A 48 -10.60 -5.60 1.00
CA LYS A 48 -10.07 -5.06 -0.26
C LYS A 48 -10.31 -3.56 -0.36
N LEU A 49 -9.24 -2.81 -0.52
CA LEU A 49 -9.26 -1.39 -0.85
C LEU A 49 -8.53 -1.20 -2.18
N ASP A 50 -9.25 -0.69 -3.17
CA ASP A 50 -8.72 -0.36 -4.50
C ASP A 50 -9.10 1.09 -4.84
N PHE A 51 -8.14 1.99 -4.70
CA PHE A 51 -8.28 3.42 -4.96
C PHE A 51 -7.40 3.81 -6.14
N SER A 52 -7.99 4.35 -7.19
CA SER A 52 -7.26 4.86 -8.35
C SER A 52 -7.64 6.29 -8.66
N SER A 53 -6.64 7.12 -8.89
CA SER A 53 -6.81 8.54 -9.17
C SER A 53 -5.71 9.06 -10.08
N GLU A 54 -6.06 9.95 -11.00
CA GLU A 54 -5.09 10.71 -11.82
C GLU A 54 -4.42 11.87 -11.03
N TYR A 55 -4.98 12.22 -9.86
CA TYR A 55 -4.46 13.24 -8.95
C TYR A 55 -3.33 12.73 -8.05
N ASP A 56 -2.59 13.66 -7.45
CA ASP A 56 -1.63 13.34 -6.40
C ASP A 56 -2.35 12.77 -5.18
N VAL A 57 -1.84 11.70 -4.56
CA VAL A 57 -2.33 11.16 -3.30
C VAL A 57 -1.29 11.39 -2.22
N GLU A 58 -1.67 12.14 -1.19
CA GLU A 58 -0.85 12.35 0.00
C GLU A 58 -0.93 11.10 0.87
N LEU A 59 -0.02 10.16 0.63
CA LEU A 59 0.15 8.95 1.43
C LEU A 59 1.58 8.88 1.93
N ASP A 60 1.77 8.85 3.25
CA ASP A 60 3.06 8.71 3.90
C ASP A 60 3.15 7.43 4.75
N ASP A 61 4.31 7.25 5.38
CA ASP A 61 4.61 6.14 6.29
C ASP A 61 3.63 6.02 7.46
N ALA A 62 3.26 7.14 8.08
CA ALA A 62 2.40 7.16 9.25
C ALA A 62 0.97 6.77 8.90
N ILE A 63 0.47 7.28 7.77
CA ILE A 63 -0.86 6.98 7.26
C ILE A 63 -0.94 5.51 6.84
N LEU A 64 0.05 5.00 6.10
CA LEU A 64 0.05 3.59 5.70
C LEU A 64 0.08 2.66 6.92
N LEU A 65 0.88 2.98 7.93
CA LEU A 65 0.93 2.22 9.18
C LEU A 65 -0.43 2.24 9.90
N GLN A 66 -1.10 3.39 9.92
CA GLN A 66 -2.43 3.53 10.50
C GLN A 66 -3.47 2.70 9.74
N MET A 67 -3.44 2.71 8.41
CA MET A 67 -4.29 1.86 7.56
C MET A 67 -4.06 0.38 7.89
N ALA A 68 -2.80 -0.06 7.94
CA ALA A 68 -2.44 -1.45 8.18
C ALA A 68 -2.93 -1.95 9.56
N LYS A 69 -2.76 -1.14 10.61
CA LYS A 69 -3.28 -1.45 11.95
C LYS A 69 -4.81 -1.42 12.01
N THR A 70 -5.43 -0.65 11.13
CA THR A 70 -6.89 -0.47 11.13
C THR A 70 -7.61 -1.61 10.44
N TRP A 71 -7.01 -2.16 9.38
CA TRP A 71 -7.54 -3.24 8.56
C TRP A 71 -6.64 -4.48 8.61
N PRO A 72 -6.58 -5.21 9.74
CA PRO A 72 -5.72 -6.39 9.85
C PRO A 72 -6.16 -7.57 8.97
N LEU A 73 -7.42 -7.57 8.49
CA LEU A 73 -7.97 -8.58 7.58
C LEU A 73 -7.75 -8.26 6.10
N LEU A 74 -6.95 -7.23 5.79
CA LEU A 74 -6.74 -6.77 4.42
C LEU A 74 -6.04 -7.84 3.58
N GLU A 75 -6.65 -8.17 2.45
CA GLU A 75 -6.16 -9.08 1.42
C GLU A 75 -5.62 -8.35 0.19
N MET A 76 -6.15 -7.15 -0.07
CA MET A 76 -5.76 -6.32 -1.19
C MET A 76 -5.72 -4.85 -0.78
N LEU A 77 -4.57 -4.23 -1.00
CA LEU A 77 -4.40 -2.78 -0.90
C LEU A 77 -3.85 -2.28 -2.22
N ARG A 78 -4.62 -1.48 -2.94
CA ARG A 78 -4.16 -0.77 -4.11
C ARG A 78 -4.56 0.68 -3.96
N ILE A 79 -3.57 1.56 -3.96
CA ILE A 79 -3.73 2.99 -4.03
C ILE A 79 -2.84 3.40 -5.19
N THR A 80 -3.39 3.90 -6.29
CA THR A 80 -2.60 4.33 -7.45
C THR A 80 -2.91 5.78 -7.74
N GLY A 81 -1.85 6.54 -7.99
CA GLY A 81 -1.86 7.97 -8.27
C GLY A 81 -0.42 8.48 -8.22
N LYS A 82 -0.22 9.74 -8.56
CA LYS A 82 1.08 10.37 -8.33
C LYS A 82 1.25 10.60 -6.83
N TYR A 83 2.42 10.36 -6.25
CA TYR A 83 2.60 10.51 -4.80
C TYR A 83 3.41 11.75 -4.50
N THR A 84 2.92 12.57 -3.58
CA THR A 84 3.66 13.72 -3.04
C THR A 84 4.72 13.30 -2.04
N HIS A 85 4.48 12.22 -1.29
CA HIS A 85 5.41 11.67 -0.31
C HIS A 85 5.64 10.19 -0.61
N ALA A 86 6.90 9.77 -0.63
CA ALA A 86 7.24 8.41 -0.99
C ALA A 86 7.28 7.52 0.26
N ILE A 87 6.52 6.43 0.24
CA ILE A 87 6.44 5.45 1.32
C ILE A 87 7.77 4.70 1.40
N THR A 88 8.34 4.57 2.59
CA THR A 88 9.59 3.86 2.77
C THR A 88 9.41 2.35 2.76
N VAL A 89 10.49 1.65 2.43
CA VAL A 89 10.56 0.18 2.50
C VAL A 89 10.22 -0.35 3.90
N ASN A 90 10.54 0.40 4.96
CA ASN A 90 10.19 0.01 6.34
C ASN A 90 8.68 -0.02 6.55
N SER A 91 7.96 0.99 6.06
CA SER A 91 6.49 1.03 6.16
C SER A 91 5.82 -0.04 5.32
N PHE A 92 6.40 -0.38 4.16
CA PHE A 92 5.95 -1.53 3.38
C PHE A 92 6.07 -2.84 4.18
N VAL A 93 7.19 -3.05 4.88
CA VAL A 93 7.34 -4.23 5.74
C VAL A 93 6.37 -4.18 6.92
N SER A 94 6.15 -3.02 7.55
CA SER A 94 5.16 -2.87 8.61
C SER A 94 3.74 -3.17 8.12
N LEU A 95 3.37 -2.79 6.89
CA LEU A 95 2.10 -3.18 6.27
C LEU A 95 1.97 -4.70 6.22
N LEU A 96 2.98 -5.41 5.72
CA LEU A 96 2.98 -6.88 5.67
C LEU A 96 2.88 -7.51 7.06
N GLN A 97 3.57 -6.93 8.06
CA GLN A 97 3.51 -7.43 9.44
C GLN A 97 2.13 -7.29 10.07
N HIS A 98 1.40 -6.21 9.76
CA HIS A 98 0.09 -5.93 10.33
C HIS A 98 -1.07 -6.55 9.54
N CYS A 99 -0.88 -6.88 8.26
CA CYS A 99 -1.89 -7.46 7.39
C CYS A 99 -1.46 -8.87 6.91
N PRO A 100 -1.54 -9.92 7.77
CA PRO A 100 -1.04 -11.27 7.47
C PRO A 100 -1.78 -11.97 6.32
N HIS A 101 -2.94 -11.46 5.92
CA HIS A 101 -3.74 -11.97 4.83
C HIS A 101 -3.47 -11.24 3.50
N LEU A 102 -2.55 -10.27 3.46
CA LEU A 102 -2.35 -9.43 2.29
C LEU A 102 -1.77 -10.23 1.13
N THR A 103 -2.56 -10.40 0.09
CA THR A 103 -2.22 -11.20 -1.09
C THR A 103 -1.77 -10.37 -2.29
N SER A 104 -2.26 -9.14 -2.36
CA SER A 104 -1.98 -8.20 -3.45
C SER A 104 -1.74 -6.80 -2.90
N VAL A 105 -0.66 -6.15 -3.34
CA VAL A 105 -0.36 -4.76 -3.01
C VAL A 105 -0.10 -3.94 -4.27
N GLY A 106 -0.54 -2.69 -4.30
CA GLY A 106 -0.21 -1.73 -5.34
C GLY A 106 -0.05 -0.35 -4.72
N ILE A 107 1.19 0.06 -4.48
CA ILE A 107 1.55 1.35 -3.88
C ILE A 107 2.91 1.78 -4.40
N THR A 108 3.19 3.08 -4.40
CA THR A 108 4.55 3.58 -4.65
C THR A 108 5.43 3.46 -3.43
N ILE A 109 6.64 2.95 -3.64
CA ILE A 109 7.68 2.79 -2.61
C ILE A 109 8.93 3.56 -3.02
N ASP A 110 9.52 4.29 -2.08
CA ASP A 110 10.88 4.79 -2.20
C ASP A 110 11.88 3.67 -1.93
N TRP A 111 12.48 3.15 -3.00
CA TRP A 111 13.51 2.12 -2.93
C TRP A 111 14.91 2.66 -2.62
N SER A 112 15.08 3.97 -2.40
CA SER A 112 16.40 4.61 -2.25
C SER A 112 17.26 3.99 -1.13
N ALA A 113 16.64 3.50 -0.06
CA ALA A 113 17.33 2.82 1.04
C ALA A 113 17.90 1.45 0.64
N VAL A 114 17.21 0.71 -0.22
CA VAL A 114 17.64 -0.60 -0.74
C VAL A 114 18.66 -0.40 -1.88
N ASP A 115 18.47 0.64 -2.69
CA ASP A 115 19.32 0.97 -3.83
C ASP A 115 20.78 1.30 -3.43
N ARG A 116 21.02 1.91 -2.27
CA ARG A 116 22.36 2.41 -1.87
C ARG A 116 23.38 1.33 -1.46
N ARG A 117 23.00 0.05 -1.42
CA ARG A 117 23.83 -1.12 -1.04
C ARG A 117 24.58 -0.96 0.30
N GLU A 118 24.01 -1.53 1.37
CA GLU A 118 24.80 -2.08 2.49
C GLU A 118 24.03 -3.07 3.36
N ILE A 119 22.93 -3.64 2.86
CA ILE A 119 22.09 -4.49 3.70
C ILE A 119 22.19 -5.93 3.25
N SER A 120 22.92 -6.72 4.05
CA SER A 120 22.83 -8.17 3.99
C SER A 120 21.35 -8.56 4.13
N SER A 121 20.84 -9.31 3.16
CA SER A 121 19.48 -9.87 3.18
C SER A 121 19.20 -10.68 4.45
N ASP A 122 20.25 -11.17 5.12
CA ASP A 122 20.14 -11.96 6.36
C ASP A 122 19.87 -11.10 7.62
N ILE A 123 20.05 -9.77 7.54
CA ILE A 123 19.92 -8.86 8.70
C ILE A 123 18.59 -8.07 8.68
N LEU A 124 17.94 -7.95 7.51
CA LEU A 124 16.73 -7.15 7.38
C LEU A 124 15.51 -7.86 7.97
N TYR A 125 15.00 -7.27 9.05
CA TYR A 125 13.74 -7.62 9.73
C TYR A 125 13.71 -8.98 10.43
N GLN A 126 14.85 -9.44 10.94
CA GLN A 126 14.91 -10.54 11.92
C GLN A 126 14.31 -11.87 11.42
N GLY A 127 14.39 -12.16 10.13
CA GLY A 127 13.80 -13.38 9.54
C GLY A 127 12.29 -13.30 9.32
N PHE A 128 11.69 -12.10 9.36
CA PHE A 128 10.30 -11.90 8.96
C PHE A 128 10.09 -12.32 7.51
N THR A 129 9.04 -13.11 7.28
CA THR A 129 8.58 -13.50 5.95
C THR A 129 7.06 -13.42 5.87
N HIS A 130 6.57 -12.87 4.76
CA HIS A 130 5.16 -12.76 4.44
C HIS A 130 4.79 -13.78 3.36
N THR A 131 4.05 -14.81 3.74
CA THR A 131 3.83 -15.99 2.88
C THR A 131 2.54 -15.98 2.08
N ALA A 132 1.71 -14.94 2.23
CA ALA A 132 0.45 -14.78 1.50
C ALA A 132 0.56 -13.85 0.29
N LEU A 133 1.56 -12.95 0.25
CA LEU A 133 1.70 -11.95 -0.81
C LEU A 133 2.18 -12.65 -2.10
N TYR A 134 1.38 -12.58 -3.16
CA TYR A 134 1.71 -13.19 -4.46
C TYR A 134 1.76 -12.18 -5.61
N ARG A 135 1.20 -10.98 -5.43
CA ARG A 135 1.20 -9.89 -6.42
C ARG A 135 1.60 -8.55 -5.81
N ALA A 136 2.49 -7.83 -6.50
CA ALA A 136 2.90 -6.48 -6.15
C ALA A 136 2.95 -5.59 -7.39
N ASP A 137 2.43 -4.37 -7.27
CA ASP A 137 2.47 -3.34 -8.29
C ASP A 137 3.23 -2.13 -7.74
N PHE A 138 4.40 -1.89 -8.32
CA PHE A 138 5.32 -0.80 -7.99
C PHE A 138 5.53 0.12 -9.21
N SER A 139 4.60 0.13 -10.16
CA SER A 139 4.72 0.87 -11.44
C SER A 139 5.10 2.34 -11.29
N ASP A 140 4.64 2.98 -10.23
CA ASP A 140 4.88 4.40 -9.96
C ASP A 140 6.11 4.63 -9.05
N SER A 141 6.90 3.57 -8.76
CA SER A 141 8.10 3.62 -7.93
C SER A 141 9.36 3.83 -8.76
N ARG A 142 10.28 4.67 -8.27
CA ARG A 142 11.60 4.80 -8.89
C ARG A 142 12.51 3.64 -8.49
N ILE A 143 12.81 2.76 -9.44
CA ILE A 143 13.65 1.57 -9.24
C ILE A 143 14.99 1.77 -9.97
N ARG A 144 16.11 1.84 -9.24
CA ARG A 144 17.44 1.98 -9.87
C ARG A 144 18.22 0.66 -9.92
N HIS A 145 18.12 -0.16 -8.88
CA HIS A 145 18.86 -1.43 -8.79
C HIS A 145 17.92 -2.62 -8.61
N VAL A 146 17.32 -3.04 -9.73
CA VAL A 146 16.34 -4.15 -9.82
C VAL A 146 16.80 -5.41 -9.08
N ILE A 147 18.07 -5.79 -9.19
CA ILE A 147 18.60 -7.02 -8.55
C ILE A 147 18.51 -6.94 -7.02
N THR A 148 18.90 -5.80 -6.43
CA THR A 148 18.88 -5.62 -4.97
C THR A 148 17.44 -5.60 -4.45
N ILE A 149 16.55 -4.93 -5.17
CA ILE A 149 15.11 -4.86 -4.84
C ILE A 149 14.45 -6.25 -4.98
N ALA A 150 14.78 -7.01 -6.02
CA ALA A 150 14.28 -8.37 -6.20
C ALA A 150 14.78 -9.32 -5.08
N ALA A 151 16.05 -9.23 -4.69
CA ALA A 151 16.61 -10.01 -3.58
C ALA A 151 15.92 -9.65 -2.25
N PHE A 152 15.73 -8.36 -2.00
CA PHE A 152 14.99 -7.84 -0.85
C PHE A 152 13.57 -8.41 -0.79
N ILE A 153 12.81 -8.26 -1.88
CA ILE A 153 11.43 -8.74 -1.98
C ILE A 153 11.37 -10.27 -1.82
N SER A 154 12.30 -11.00 -2.41
CA SER A 154 12.37 -12.47 -2.30
C SER A 154 12.58 -12.93 -0.85
N ALA A 155 13.36 -12.16 -0.07
CA ALA A 155 13.58 -12.46 1.34
C ALA A 155 12.30 -12.24 2.18
N ILE A 156 11.60 -11.13 1.98
CA ILE A 156 10.42 -10.79 2.81
C ILE A 156 9.09 -11.34 2.30
N ALA A 157 8.98 -11.69 1.01
CA ALA A 157 7.76 -12.15 0.36
C ALA A 157 8.09 -13.26 -0.66
N PRO A 158 8.55 -14.45 -0.20
CA PRO A 158 9.10 -15.49 -1.08
C PRO A 158 8.06 -16.14 -2.03
N LYS A 159 6.76 -15.92 -1.81
CA LYS A 159 5.69 -16.41 -2.71
C LYS A 159 5.26 -15.37 -3.74
N LEU A 160 5.95 -14.24 -3.82
CA LEU A 160 5.66 -13.22 -4.81
C LEU A 160 6.04 -13.69 -6.21
N ILE A 161 5.05 -13.88 -7.07
CA ILE A 161 5.23 -14.41 -8.44
C ILE A 161 4.91 -13.38 -9.52
N ASN A 162 4.24 -12.28 -9.16
CA ASN A 162 3.86 -11.23 -10.09
C ASN A 162 4.30 -9.87 -9.55
N ILE A 163 5.23 -9.23 -10.26
CA ILE A 163 5.70 -7.87 -9.98
C ILE A 163 5.43 -7.03 -11.22
N VAL A 164 4.76 -5.90 -11.05
CA VAL A 164 4.59 -4.88 -12.08
C VAL A 164 5.45 -3.69 -11.70
N ALA A 165 6.31 -3.24 -12.62
CA ALA A 165 7.21 -2.10 -12.48
C ALA A 165 7.52 -1.57 -13.89
N TRP A 166 7.53 -0.25 -14.10
CA TRP A 166 7.79 0.40 -15.41
C TRP A 166 8.93 1.40 -15.30
#